data_AF-A0A7R9LC28-F1
#
_entry.id   AF-A0A7R9LC28-F1
#
_cell.length_a   1.000
_cell.length_b   1.000
_cell.length_c   1.000
_cell.angle_alpha   90.00
_cell.angle_beta   90.00
_cell.angle_gamma   90.00
#
_symmetry.space_group_name_H-M   'P 1'
#
loop_
_entity.id
_entity.type
_entity.pdbx_description
1 polymer ?
#
loop_
_entity_poly.entity_id
_entity_poly.type
_entity_poly.pdbx_seq_one_letter_code
_entity_poly.pdbx_strand_id
1 'polypeptide(L)'
;MSSHQNLLNGENLARLLRIGTWINYLSDVEAGGAIVFPLLNVTVWPTKYSAIFWHNLHKSGQLDGQTLHSGCPVLVGHKWIATK
;
A
#
# COMPACT_ATOMS: atom_id res chain seq x y z
N MET A 1 -10.74 -24.73 -36.25
CA MET A 1 -10.98 -23.35 -35.76
C MET A 1 -10.11 -23.17 -34.53
N SER A 2 -8.95 -22.52 -34.68
CA SER A 2 -8.04 -22.22 -33.58
C SER A 2 -8.29 -20.81 -33.04
N SER A 3 -7.80 -20.57 -31.82
CA SER A 3 -7.65 -19.29 -31.11
C SER A 3 -8.86 -18.94 -30.22
N HIS A 4 -8.74 -18.58 -28.94
CA HIS A 4 -7.63 -18.27 -28.06
C HIS A 4 -7.95 -18.83 -26.66
N GLN A 5 -7.15 -19.78 -26.16
CA GLN A 5 -7.02 -19.95 -24.71
C GLN A 5 -6.32 -18.68 -24.19
N ASN A 6 -7.01 -17.87 -23.40
CA ASN A 6 -6.45 -16.64 -22.83
C ASN A 6 -5.20 -16.99 -22.01
N LEU A 7 -4.06 -16.49 -22.52
CA LEU A 7 -2.68 -16.68 -22.10
C LEU A 7 -2.31 -16.01 -20.76
N LEU A 8 -3.22 -15.93 -19.79
CA LEU A 8 -2.92 -15.35 -18.47
C LEU A 8 -2.80 -16.46 -17.44
N ASN A 9 -1.74 -17.27 -17.55
CA ASN A 9 -1.25 -18.04 -16.42
C ASN A 9 -1.07 -17.10 -15.22
N GLY A 10 -1.47 -17.51 -14.02
CA GLY A 10 -1.43 -16.66 -12.81
C GLY A 10 -0.08 -16.01 -12.52
N GLU A 11 1.01 -16.59 -13.03
CA GLU A 11 2.37 -16.01 -12.97
C GLU A 11 2.55 -14.74 -13.80
N ASN A 12 1.86 -14.59 -14.94
CA ASN A 12 1.93 -13.38 -15.78
C ASN A 12 1.13 -12.22 -15.18
N LEU A 13 0.05 -12.50 -14.45
CA LEU A 13 -0.71 -11.48 -13.73
C LEU A 13 0.11 -10.88 -12.59
N ALA A 14 0.84 -11.70 -11.83
CA ALA A 14 1.68 -11.24 -10.73
C ALA A 14 2.76 -10.23 -11.18
N ARG A 15 3.29 -10.36 -12.41
CA ARG A 15 4.26 -9.41 -12.98
C ARG A 15 3.68 -8.01 -13.26
N LEU A 16 2.37 -7.90 -13.41
CA LEU A 16 1.67 -6.63 -13.64
C LEU A 16 1.13 -6.03 -12.34
N LEU A 17 1.17 -6.78 -11.23
CA LEU A 17 0.70 -6.32 -9.93
C LEU A 17 1.82 -5.57 -9.19
N ARG A 18 1.43 -4.58 -8.40
CA ARG A 18 2.35 -3.81 -7.57
C ARG A 18 2.84 -4.66 -6.40
N ILE A 19 4.10 -5.08 -6.45
CA ILE A 19 4.71 -6.03 -5.47
C ILE A 19 4.75 -5.45 -4.05
N GLY A 20 5.02 -4.16 -3.92
CA GLY A 20 5.11 -3.48 -2.64
C GLY A 20 4.76 -2.01 -2.74
N THR A 21 4.55 -1.40 -1.59
CA THR A 21 4.19 -0.01 -1.46
C THR A 21 5.18 0.71 -0.58
N TRP A 22 5.73 1.80 -1.09
CA TRP A 22 6.55 2.72 -0.32
C TRP A 22 5.85 4.08 -0.22
N ILE A 23 5.68 4.60 1.00
CA ILE A 23 5.15 5.96 1.23
C ILE A 23 6.18 6.75 2.02
N ASN A 24 6.56 7.92 1.50
CA ASN A 24 7.37 8.92 2.19
C ASN A 24 6.46 10.03 2.72
N TYR A 25 6.65 10.43 3.98
CA TYR A 25 5.96 11.57 4.58
C TYR A 25 6.78 12.85 4.38
N LEU A 26 6.20 13.82 3.68
CA LEU A 26 6.87 15.06 3.27
C LEU A 26 6.52 16.26 4.17
N SER A 27 5.52 16.11 5.02
CA SER A 27 5.12 17.10 6.03
C SER A 27 4.86 16.44 7.37
N ASP A 28 4.98 17.23 8.43
CA ASP A 28 4.39 16.89 9.72
C ASP A 28 2.88 17.14 9.66
N VAL A 29 2.13 16.42 10.49
CA VAL A 29 0.68 16.59 10.63
C VAL A 29 0.39 16.89 12.08
N GLU A 30 -0.31 17.99 12.34
CA GLU A 30 -0.57 18.46 13.70
C GLU A 30 -1.58 17.55 14.43
N ALA A 31 -2.63 17.08 13.74
CA ALA A 31 -3.56 16.09 14.26
C ALA A 31 -4.21 15.23 13.17
N GLY A 32 -4.41 13.94 13.46
CA GLY A 32 -4.97 12.97 12.51
C GLY A 32 -3.95 12.47 11.49
N GLY A 33 -4.43 12.05 10.32
CA GLY A 33 -3.57 11.74 9.17
C GLY A 33 -2.77 10.43 9.25
N ALA A 34 -3.03 9.57 10.23
CA ALA A 34 -2.41 8.24 10.31
C ALA A 34 -2.72 7.37 9.07
N ILE A 35 -1.95 6.31 8.87
CA ILE A 35 -2.38 5.15 8.08
C ILE A 35 -2.64 4.00 9.04
N VAL A 36 -3.74 3.30 8.81
CA VAL A 36 -4.16 2.16 9.63
C VAL A 36 -4.17 0.90 8.81
N PHE A 37 -3.68 -0.19 9.40
CA PHE A 37 -3.77 -1.56 8.90
C PHE A 37 -4.67 -2.35 9.86
N PRO A 38 -6.00 -2.32 9.68
CA PRO A 38 -6.94 -2.83 10.67
C PRO A 38 -6.75 -4.31 10.98
N LEU A 39 -6.41 -5.13 9.98
CA LEU A 39 -6.22 -6.57 10.18
C LEU A 39 -4.91 -6.92 10.90
N LEU A 40 -3.92 -6.02 10.84
CA LEU A 40 -2.64 -6.16 11.56
C LEU A 40 -2.67 -5.45 12.92
N ASN A 41 -3.74 -4.70 13.23
CA ASN A 41 -3.82 -3.82 14.39
C ASN A 41 -2.62 -2.85 14.49
N VAL A 42 -2.17 -2.33 13.34
CA VAL A 42 -1.05 -1.38 13.25
C VAL A 42 -1.58 -0.01 12.84
N THR A 43 -1.15 1.02 13.55
CA THR A 43 -1.40 2.42 13.21
C THR A 43 -0.05 3.13 13.09
N VAL A 44 0.20 3.81 11.97
CA VAL A 44 1.41 4.59 11.76
C VAL A 44 1.06 6.05 11.60
N TRP A 45 1.62 6.88 12.49
CA TRP A 45 1.45 8.32 12.47
C TRP A 45 2.48 8.96 11.53
N PRO A 46 2.08 9.98 10.75
CA PRO A 46 3.01 10.67 9.86
C PRO A 46 4.06 11.42 10.66
N THR A 47 5.32 11.25 10.30
CA THR A 47 6.45 12.06 10.79
C THR A 47 7.24 12.51 9.60
N LYS A 48 7.50 13.82 9.45
CA LYS A 48 8.22 14.33 8.29
C LYS A 48 9.57 13.63 8.12
N TYR A 49 9.90 13.30 6.87
CA TYR A 49 11.10 12.55 6.47
C TYR A 49 11.14 11.08 6.87
N SER A 50 10.11 10.55 7.53
CA SER A 50 9.94 9.11 7.71
C SER A 50 9.28 8.47 6.49
N ALA A 51 9.42 7.16 6.39
CA ALA A 51 8.78 6.36 5.36
C ALA A 51 8.22 5.07 5.96
N ILE A 52 7.24 4.51 5.28
CA ILE A 52 6.70 3.18 5.57
C ILE A 52 6.74 2.35 4.29
N PHE A 53 6.95 1.06 4.48
CA PHE A 53 6.98 0.11 3.39
C PHE A 53 6.24 -1.18 3.78
N TRP A 54 5.51 -1.76 2.84
CA TRP A 54 4.93 -3.09 2.97
C TRP A 54 4.86 -3.80 1.63
N HIS A 55 4.77 -5.13 1.66
CA HIS A 55 4.54 -5.95 0.47
C HIS A 55 3.03 -6.10 0.24
N ASN A 56 2.55 -5.87 -0.98
CA ASN A 56 1.14 -6.12 -1.31
C ASN A 56 0.90 -7.59 -1.69
N LEU A 57 1.97 -8.35 -1.96
CA LEU A 57 1.92 -9.74 -2.37
C LEU A 57 2.73 -10.63 -1.40
N HIS A 58 2.25 -11.85 -1.22
CA HIS A 58 3.06 -12.93 -0.68
C HIS A 58 4.12 -13.38 -1.69
N LYS A 59 5.12 -14.15 -1.23
CA LYS A 59 6.14 -14.76 -2.11
C LYS A 59 5.55 -15.66 -3.21
N SER A 60 4.33 -16.17 -3.00
CA SER A 60 3.56 -16.94 -3.99
C SER A 60 2.97 -16.08 -5.11
N GLY A 61 3.07 -14.75 -5.05
CA GLY A 61 2.45 -13.82 -5.99
C GLY A 61 0.97 -13.53 -5.73
N GLN A 62 0.38 -14.13 -4.69
CA GLN A 62 -0.99 -13.86 -4.25
C GLN A 62 -1.05 -12.55 -3.44
N LEU A 63 -2.16 -11.82 -3.54
CA LEU A 63 -2.41 -10.62 -2.75
C LEU A 63 -2.35 -10.91 -1.24
N ASP A 64 -1.62 -10.09 -0.48
CA ASP A 64 -1.60 -10.15 0.97
C ASP A 64 -2.74 -9.29 1.54
N GLY A 65 -3.88 -9.94 1.80
CA GLY A 65 -5.08 -9.29 2.35
C GLY A 65 -4.87 -8.65 3.72
N GLN A 66 -3.87 -9.09 4.51
CA GLN A 66 -3.60 -8.49 5.83
C GLN A 66 -3.10 -7.05 5.71
N THR A 67 -2.51 -6.69 4.57
CA THR A 67 -2.02 -5.34 4.28
C THR A 67 -3.11 -4.37 3.81
N LEU A 68 -4.39 -4.74 3.95
CA LEU A 68 -5.51 -3.80 3.84
C LEU A 68 -5.22 -2.57 4.70
N HIS A 69 -5.31 -1.39 4.10
CA HIS A 69 -4.98 -0.14 4.77
C HIS A 69 -5.88 1.00 4.34
N SER A 70 -5.96 2.03 5.18
CA SER A 70 -6.65 3.27 4.88
C SER A 70 -5.93 4.47 5.51
N GLY A 71 -6.02 5.63 4.86
CA GLY A 71 -5.59 6.89 5.44
C GLY A 71 -6.67 7.47 6.35
N CYS A 72 -6.34 7.74 7.61
CA CYS A 72 -7.20 8.48 8.51
C CYS A 72 -7.33 9.95 8.06
N PRO A 73 -8.48 10.60 8.33
CA PRO A 73 -8.64 12.04 8.08
C PRO A 73 -7.56 12.87 8.77
N VAL A 74 -7.08 13.90 8.08
CA VAL A 74 -6.31 14.98 8.73
C VAL A 74 -7.31 15.87 9.46
N LEU A 75 -7.10 16.06 10.76
CA LEU A 75 -7.98 16.89 11.59
C LEU A 75 -7.48 18.32 11.65
N VAL A 76 -6.15 18.51 11.73
CA VAL A 76 -5.49 19.82 11.77
C VAL A 76 -4.18 19.75 10.98
N GLY A 77 -3.90 20.80 10.21
CA GLY A 77 -2.71 20.91 9.36
C GLY A 77 -2.90 20.31 7.97
N HIS A 78 -1.82 19.77 7.39
CA HIS A 78 -1.82 19.20 6.05
C HIS A 78 -0.89 17.99 5.95
N LYS A 79 -1.26 17.01 5.12
CA LYS A 79 -0.49 15.78 4.90
C LYS A 79 -0.03 15.70 3.45
N TRP A 80 1.28 15.85 3.23
CA TRP A 80 1.93 15.61 1.94
C TRP A 80 2.66 14.27 1.96
N ILE A 81 2.39 13.44 0.95
CA ILE A 81 3.06 12.15 0.78
C ILE A 81 3.56 11.96 -0.65
N ALA A 82 4.64 11.19 -0.81
CA ALA A 82 5.07 10.65 -2.08
C ALA A 82 5.00 9.12 -2.04
N THR A 83 4.31 8.51 -2.99
CA THR A 83 4.10 7.05 -3.07
C THR A 83 4.90 6.46 -4.23
N LYS A 84 5.59 5.35 -4.00
CA LYS A 84 6.30 4.56 -5.01
C LYS A 84 5.85 3.11 -4.96
#